data_AF-A0A8B8GHZ9-F1
#
_entry.id   AF-A0A8B8GHZ9-F1
#
_cell.length_a   1.000
_cell.length_b   1.000
_cell.length_c   1.000
_cell.angle_alpha   90.00
_cell.angle_beta   90.00
_cell.angle_gamma   90.00
#
_symmetry.space_group_name_H-M   'P 1'
#
loop_
_entity.id
_entity.type
_entity.pdbx_description
1 polymer ?
#
loop_
_entity_poly.entity_id
_entity_poly.type
_entity_poly.pdbx_seq_one_letter_code
_entity_poly.pdbx_strand_id
1 'polypeptide(L)'
;MFFQQNGAPAHNAVIVTRKLGQMFPNPWIGTYGVVPWPARSPNLTPLDFFLWGYLKTVVYADPSVNLQDLKNKIKVVCDILSEDQIKVATSTEFLR
;
A
#
# COMPACT_ATOMS: atom_id res chain seq x y z
N MET A 1 6.07 3.66 -14.02
CA MET A 1 5.41 3.53 -12.70
C MET A 1 4.81 2.15 -12.60
N PHE A 2 5.16 1.38 -11.56
CA PHE A 2 4.63 0.03 -11.32
C PHE A 2 3.48 0.11 -10.31
N PHE A 3 2.44 -0.69 -10.51
CA PHE A 3 1.47 -0.97 -9.45
C PHE A 3 1.99 -2.16 -8.63
N GLN A 4 1.89 -2.12 -7.30
CA GLN A 4 2.34 -3.20 -6.43
C GLN A 4 1.21 -3.63 -5.49
N GLN A 5 1.02 -4.95 -5.35
CA GLN A 5 0.13 -5.54 -4.36
C GLN A 5 0.75 -6.81 -3.75
N ASN A 6 0.41 -7.10 -2.50
CA ASN A 6 0.87 -8.32 -1.83
C ASN A 6 0.16 -9.58 -2.39
N GLY A 7 0.63 -10.76 -1.98
CA GLY A 7 0.12 -12.05 -2.46
C GLY A 7 -1.15 -12.57 -1.78
N ALA A 8 -2.01 -11.72 -1.20
CA ALA A 8 -3.25 -12.15 -0.59
C ALA A 8 -4.16 -12.89 -1.62
N PRO A 9 -4.91 -13.94 -1.21
CA PRO A 9 -5.71 -14.74 -2.15
C PRO A 9 -6.68 -13.92 -3.02
N ALA A 10 -7.29 -12.87 -2.45
CA ALA A 10 -8.20 -11.99 -3.19
C ALA A 10 -7.51 -11.24 -4.34
N HIS A 11 -6.24 -10.83 -4.16
CA HIS A 11 -5.44 -10.16 -5.18
C HIS A 11 -5.03 -11.08 -6.34
N ASN A 12 -5.03 -12.38 -6.07
CA ASN A 12 -4.62 -13.43 -7.00
C ASN A 12 -5.77 -13.98 -7.86
N ALA A 13 -7.01 -13.53 -7.63
CA ALA A 13 -8.16 -13.94 -8.42
C ALA A 13 -8.00 -13.52 -9.90
N VAL A 14 -8.38 -14.40 -10.83
CA VAL A 14 -8.23 -14.17 -12.28
C VAL A 14 -8.88 -12.87 -12.75
N ILE A 15 -10.05 -12.53 -12.18
CA ILE A 15 -10.74 -11.29 -12.51
C ILE A 15 -9.92 -10.05 -12.11
N VAL A 16 -9.23 -10.10 -10.96
CA VAL A 16 -8.38 -9.02 -10.47
C VAL A 16 -7.13 -8.90 -11.32
N THR A 17 -6.41 -9.99 -11.57
CA THR A 17 -5.17 -9.96 -12.35
C THR A 17 -5.40 -9.50 -13.80
N ARG A 18 -6.50 -9.96 -14.42
CA ARG A 18 -6.92 -9.49 -15.76
C ARG A 18 -7.24 -8.00 -15.75
N LYS A 19 -7.95 -7.52 -14.72
CA LYS A 19 -8.31 -6.10 -14.60
C LYS A 19 -7.06 -5.23 -14.38
N LEU A 20 -6.10 -5.67 -13.58
CA LEU A 20 -4.82 -4.98 -13.38
C LEU A 20 -4.01 -4.91 -14.68
N GLY A 21 -3.94 -6.01 -15.44
CA GLY A 21 -3.28 -6.03 -16.74
C GLY A 21 -3.92 -5.09 -17.79
N GLN A 22 -5.20 -4.76 -17.64
CA GLN A 22 -5.88 -3.78 -18.50
C GLN A 22 -5.68 -2.33 -18.04
N MET A 23 -5.61 -2.09 -16.73
CA MET A 23 -5.54 -0.72 -16.17
C MET A 23 -4.12 -0.17 -16.15
N PHE A 24 -3.12 -1.02 -15.95
CA PHE A 24 -1.73 -0.61 -15.81
C PHE A 24 -0.95 -1.01 -17.07
N PRO A 25 -0.65 -0.07 -17.99
CA PRO A 25 0.10 -0.36 -19.21
C PRO A 25 1.59 -0.66 -18.94
N ASN A 26 2.09 -0.25 -17.77
CA ASN A 26 3.39 -0.69 -17.24
C ASN A 26 3.20 -1.92 -16.36
N PRO A 27 4.25 -2.75 -16.15
CA PRO A 27 4.07 -3.98 -15.41
C PRO A 27 3.65 -3.71 -13.96
N TRP A 28 2.89 -4.66 -13.39
CA TRP A 28 2.53 -4.64 -11.98
C TRP A 28 3.21 -5.80 -11.24
N ILE A 29 3.37 -5.63 -9.94
CA ILE A 29 4.12 -6.48 -9.04
C ILE A 29 3.13 -7.19 -8.14
N GLY A 30 3.26 -8.51 -8.08
CA GLY A 30 2.40 -9.37 -7.30
C GLY A 30 2.60 -10.83 -7.70
N THR A 31 1.88 -11.76 -7.08
CA THR A 31 2.09 -13.21 -7.27
C THR A 31 2.11 -13.64 -8.74
N TYR A 32 1.25 -13.04 -9.56
CA TYR A 32 1.10 -13.32 -10.99
C TYR A 32 1.37 -12.07 -11.85
N GLY A 33 2.05 -11.07 -11.27
CA GLY A 33 2.50 -9.88 -11.99
C GLY A 33 3.71 -10.20 -12.86
N VAL A 34 4.11 -9.23 -13.69
CA VAL A 34 5.31 -9.35 -14.52
C VAL A 34 6.57 -9.43 -13.66
N VAL A 35 6.55 -8.77 -12.51
CA VAL A 35 7.55 -8.95 -11.46
C VAL A 35 6.88 -9.75 -10.34
N PRO A 36 7.28 -11.02 -10.12
CA PRO A 36 6.67 -11.86 -9.10
C PRO A 36 7.01 -11.34 -7.70
N TRP A 37 6.01 -11.24 -6.83
CA TRP A 37 6.21 -10.92 -5.42
C TRP A 37 6.44 -12.18 -4.59
N PRO A 38 7.41 -12.21 -3.67
CA PRO A 38 7.68 -13.39 -2.86
C PRO A 38 6.47 -13.79 -1.99
N ALA A 39 6.21 -15.09 -1.92
CA ALA A 39 5.16 -15.63 -1.08
C ALA A 39 5.39 -15.27 0.39
N ARG A 40 4.30 -14.98 1.12
CA ARG A 40 4.33 -14.70 2.57
C ARG A 40 5.25 -13.53 2.98
N SER A 41 5.40 -12.53 2.10
CA SER A 41 6.14 -11.29 2.39
C SER A 41 5.21 -10.07 2.45
N PRO A 42 4.25 -10.00 3.39
CA PRO A 42 3.41 -8.81 3.56
C PRO A 42 4.26 -7.61 4.00
N ASN A 43 5.27 -7.83 4.84
CA ASN A 43 6.09 -6.79 5.45
C ASN A 43 6.95 -5.98 4.47
N LEU A 44 7.05 -6.39 3.20
CA LEU A 44 7.92 -5.75 2.22
C LEU A 44 7.19 -4.67 1.40
N THR A 45 5.90 -4.40 1.67
CA THR A 45 5.20 -3.30 0.99
C THR A 45 5.38 -1.99 1.77
N PRO A 46 5.61 -0.84 1.10
CA PRO A 46 5.65 0.47 1.76
C PRO A 46 4.37 0.80 2.55
N LEU A 47 3.25 0.19 2.16
CA LEU A 47 2.01 0.30 2.92
C LEU A 47 2.15 -0.39 4.29
N ASP A 48 2.70 -1.60 4.32
CA ASP A 48 2.78 -2.44 5.53
C ASP A 48 3.90 -2.02 6.49
N PHE A 49 5.12 -1.71 6.00
CA PHE A 49 6.22 -1.33 6.90
C PHE A 49 6.22 0.15 7.31
N PHE A 50 5.55 1.02 6.55
CA PHE A 50 5.54 2.46 6.80
C PHE A 50 4.13 3.01 7.01
N LEU A 51 3.29 3.05 5.96
CA LEU A 51 2.06 3.84 5.98
C LEU A 51 1.10 3.40 7.10
N TRP A 52 0.79 2.10 7.19
CA TRP A 52 -0.17 1.61 8.18
C TRP A 52 0.32 1.79 9.62
N GLY A 53 1.62 1.59 9.87
CA GLY A 53 2.23 1.83 11.18
C GLY A 53 2.18 3.30 11.57
N TYR A 54 2.51 4.19 10.63
CA TYR A 54 2.46 5.64 10.84
C TYR A 54 1.04 6.14 11.09
N LEU A 55 0.10 5.80 10.20
CA LEU A 55 -1.31 6.18 10.34
C LEU A 55 -1.88 5.68 11.66
N LYS A 56 -1.60 4.42 12.04
CA LYS A 56 -2.05 3.88 13.32
C LYS A 56 -1.50 4.70 14.50
N THR A 57 -0.22 5.05 14.48
CA THR A 57 0.40 5.83 15.56
C THR A 57 -0.24 7.21 15.72
N VAL A 58 -0.48 7.93 14.61
CA VAL A 58 -1.03 9.29 14.67
C VAL A 58 -2.54 9.28 14.93
N VAL A 59 -3.30 8.45 14.22
CA VAL A 59 -4.77 8.44 14.31
C VAL A 59 -5.26 7.92 15.66
N TYR A 60 -4.58 6.94 16.26
CA TYR A 60 -4.97 6.39 17.57
C TYR A 60 -4.33 7.11 18.76
N ALA A 61 -3.50 8.14 18.54
CA ALA A 61 -3.02 9.00 19.64
C ALA A 61 -4.18 9.74 20.32
N ASP A 62 -5.25 10.04 19.57
CA ASP A 62 -6.50 10.59 20.07
C ASP A 62 -7.67 9.68 19.65
N PRO A 63 -8.35 8.98 20.59
CA PRO A 63 -9.42 8.05 20.27
C PRO A 63 -10.55 8.67 19.44
N SER A 64 -10.95 7.98 18.37
CA SER A 64 -12.05 8.44 17.53
C SER A 64 -13.41 8.19 18.19
N VAL A 65 -14.29 9.19 18.16
CA VAL A 65 -15.62 9.10 18.79
C VAL A 65 -16.62 8.29 17.97
N ASN A 66 -16.43 8.20 16.65
CA ASN A 66 -17.25 7.40 15.74
C ASN A 66 -16.49 7.11 14.42
N LEU A 67 -17.14 6.36 13.52
CA LEU A 67 -16.56 5.97 12.24
C LEU A 67 -16.25 7.17 11.33
N GLN A 68 -17.07 8.22 11.36
CA GLN A 68 -16.85 9.40 10.51
C GLN A 68 -15.65 10.20 10.98
N ASP A 69 -15.50 10.37 12.30
CA ASP A 69 -14.32 10.99 12.90
C ASP A 69 -13.05 10.21 12.56
N LEU A 70 -13.08 8.87 12.69
CA LEU A 70 -11.95 8.02 12.29
C LEU A 70 -11.57 8.22 10.81
N LYS A 71 -12.55 8.24 9.91
CA LYS A 71 -12.31 8.49 8.47
C LYS A 71 -11.72 9.88 8.23
N ASN A 72 -12.18 10.90 8.94
CA ASN A 72 -11.67 12.26 8.82
C ASN A 72 -10.23 12.36 9.33
N LYS A 73 -9.92 11.76 10.48
CA LYS A 73 -8.55 11.69 11.02
C LYS A 73 -7.60 11.01 10.04
N ILE A 74 -7.98 9.87 9.45
CA ILE A 74 -7.16 9.19 8.43
C ILE A 74 -6.88 10.12 7.23
N LYS A 75 -7.90 10.82 6.72
CA LYS A 75 -7.73 11.76 5.59
C LYS A 75 -6.78 12.90 5.94
N VAL A 76 -6.99 13.55 7.08
CA VAL A 76 -6.13 14.65 7.55
C VAL A 76 -4.68 14.19 7.68
N VAL A 77 -4.43 13.01 8.26
CA VAL A 77 -3.07 12.49 8.40
C VAL A 77 -2.45 12.16 7.04
N CYS A 78 -3.23 11.64 6.09
CA CYS A 78 -2.75 11.44 4.71
C CYS A 78 -2.42 12.77 4.01
N ASP A 79 -3.20 13.83 4.22
CA ASP A 79 -3.01 15.13 3.57
C ASP A 79 -1.77 15.87 4.08
N ILE A 80 -1.31 15.58 5.30
CA ILE A 80 -0.09 16.17 5.89
C ILE A 80 1.17 15.36 5.66
N LEU A 81 1.08 14.14 5.09
CA LEU A 81 2.26 13.34 4.76
C LEU A 81 3.11 14.07 3.72
N SER A 82 4.39 14.29 4.03
CA SER A 82 5.26 14.97 3.10
C SER A 82 5.66 14.07 1.93
N GLU A 83 5.90 14.68 0.78
CA GLU A 83 6.38 13.95 -0.40
C GLU A 83 7.71 13.23 -0.12
N ASP A 84 8.58 13.82 0.69
CA ASP A 84 9.85 13.21 1.09
C ASP A 84 9.66 11.94 1.92
N GLN A 85 8.72 11.94 2.87
CA GLN A 85 8.38 10.74 3.65
C GLN A 85 7.89 9.61 2.73
N ILE A 86 7.05 9.94 1.75
CA ILE A 86 6.52 8.98 0.78
C ILE A 86 7.64 8.45 -0.14
N LYS A 87 8.52 9.33 -0.63
CA LYS A 87 9.64 8.96 -1.50
C LYS A 87 10.64 8.06 -0.79
N VAL A 88 10.98 8.35 0.47
CA VAL A 88 11.87 7.48 1.26
C VAL A 88 11.25 6.11 1.47
N ALA A 89 9.94 5.99 1.71
CA ALA A 89 9.32 4.67 1.84
C ALA A 89 9.21 3.91 0.50
N THR A 90 9.11 4.60 -0.64
CA THR A 90 8.81 3.97 -1.93
C THR A 90 10.01 3.77 -2.85
N SER A 91 11.10 4.52 -2.64
CA SER A 91 12.30 4.47 -3.50
C SER A 91 13.39 3.55 -2.98
N THR A 92 13.34 3.18 -1.70
CA THR A 92 14.49 2.58 -0.97
C THR A 92 14.53 1.06 -1.05
N GLU A 93 13.41 0.40 -1.35
CA GLU A 93 13.28 -1.07 -1.33
C GLU A 93 13.24 -1.72 -2.73
N PHE A 94 13.14 -0.93 -3.80
CA PHE A 94 13.07 -1.47 -5.17
C PHE A 94 14.43 -1.87 -5.76
N LEU A 95 15.53 -1.46 -5.12
CA LEU A 95 16.90 -1.58 -5.65
C LEU A 95 17.84 -2.36 -4.71
N ARG A 96 17.31 -3.14 -3.77
CA ARG A 96 18.08 -4.10 -2.99
C ARG A 96 17.82 -5.52 -3.44
#